data_AF-A0A954UCC7-F1
#
_entry.id   AF-A0A954UCC7-F1
#
_cell.length_a   1.000
_cell.length_b   1.000
_cell.length_c   1.000
_cell.angle_alpha   90.00
_cell.angle_beta   90.00
_cell.angle_gamma   90.00
#
_symmetry.space_group_name_H-M   'P 1'
#
loop_
_entity.id
_entity.type
_entity.pdbx_description
1 polymer ?
#
loop_
_entity_poly.entity_id
_entity_poly.type
_entity_poly.pdbx_seq_one_letter_code
_entity_poly.pdbx_strand_id
1 'polypeptide(L)'
;MSKLSIPRFGFAVAAACTIAYVGCVFVMMTVPQGTAIKFFNSLMHGVDVTTIMRWDMPLSETVLGTIGTFVLGWLFGALIAGCYNCCAKTVRSNELDA
;
A
#
# COMPACT_ATOMS: atom_id res chain seq x y z
N MET A 1 0.63 -7.89 -25.19
CA MET A 1 0.31 -7.44 -23.82
C MET A 1 -0.56 -6.19 -23.86
N SER A 2 -1.68 -6.22 -23.13
CA SER A 2 -2.60 -5.10 -22.98
C SER A 2 -1.93 -3.96 -22.21
N LYS A 3 -2.07 -2.70 -22.64
CA LYS A 3 -1.54 -1.56 -21.89
C LYS A 3 -2.33 -1.39 -20.59
N LEU A 4 -1.60 -1.19 -19.49
CA LEU A 4 -2.20 -0.87 -18.21
C LEU A 4 -2.52 0.64 -18.18
N SER A 5 -3.77 0.98 -17.85
CA SER A 5 -4.15 2.39 -17.65
C SER A 5 -3.56 2.91 -16.34
N ILE A 6 -2.54 3.76 -16.43
CA ILE A 6 -1.81 4.34 -15.29
C ILE A 6 -2.75 4.95 -14.23
N PRO A 7 -3.68 5.88 -14.55
CA PRO A 7 -4.49 6.52 -13.51
C PRO A 7 -5.46 5.55 -12.85
N ARG A 8 -6.05 4.61 -13.59
CA ARG A 8 -6.98 3.62 -13.00
C ARG A 8 -6.26 2.62 -12.10
N PHE A 9 -5.08 2.16 -12.50
CA PHE A 9 -4.31 1.23 -11.68
C PHE A 9 -3.71 1.92 -10.46
N GLY A 10 -3.20 3.15 -10.61
CA GLY A 10 -2.81 4.00 -9.49
C GLY A 10 -3.94 4.15 -8.46
N PHE A 11 -5.16 4.50 -8.92
CA PHE A 11 -6.34 4.59 -8.06
C PHE A 11 -6.62 3.27 -7.33
N ALA A 12 -6.57 2.13 -8.03
CA ALA A 12 -6.86 0.83 -7.44
C ALA A 12 -5.87 0.47 -6.33
N VAL A 13 -4.57 0.70 -6.55
CA VAL A 13 -3.53 0.47 -5.54
C VAL A 13 -3.70 1.43 -4.37
N ALA A 14 -3.94 2.72 -4.63
CA ALA A 14 -4.22 3.72 -3.59
C ALA A 14 -5.39 3.30 -2.69
N ALA A 15 -6.52 2.92 -3.29
CA ALA A 15 -7.71 2.49 -2.56
C ALA A 15 -7.44 1.23 -1.71
N ALA A 16 -6.74 0.23 -2.26
CA ALA A 16 -6.39 -0.98 -1.53
C ALA A 16 -5.48 -0.68 -0.32
N CYS A 17 -4.44 0.15 -0.50
CA CYS A 17 -3.54 0.56 0.58
C CYS A 17 -4.28 1.36 1.67
N THR A 18 -5.17 2.26 1.27
CA THR A 18 -5.98 3.05 2.21
C THR A 18 -6.95 2.17 3.01
N ILE A 19 -7.62 1.21 2.36
CA ILE A 19 -8.51 0.26 3.05
C ILE A 19 -7.70 -0.57 4.06
N ALA A 20 -6.52 -1.06 3.68
CA ALA A 20 -5.66 -1.79 4.59
C ALA A 20 -5.25 -0.93 5.80
N TYR A 21 -4.86 0.34 5.59
CA TYR A 21 -4.51 1.27 6.67
C TYR A 21 -5.69 1.51 7.62
N VAL A 22 -6.87 1.80 7.10
CA VAL A 22 -8.09 2.00 7.90
C VAL A 22 -8.45 0.72 8.65
N GLY A 23 -8.28 -0.45 8.02
CA GLY A 23 -8.45 -1.74 8.68
C GLY A 23 -7.50 -1.92 9.88
N CYS A 24 -6.24 -1.52 9.75
CA CYS A 24 -5.29 -1.54 10.87
C CYS A 24 -5.75 -0.64 12.03
N VAL A 25 -6.20 0.58 11.74
CA VAL A 25 -6.74 1.50 12.75
C VAL A 25 -7.96 0.90 13.44
N PHE A 26 -8.87 0.31 12.66
CA PHE A 26 -10.07 -0.34 13.20
C PHE A 26 -9.74 -1.48 14.16
N VAL A 27 -8.77 -2.32 13.81
CA VAL A 27 -8.26 -3.39 14.70
C VAL A 27 -7.74 -2.78 15.99
N MET A 28 -6.87 -1.76 15.92
CA MET A 28 -6.32 -1.11 17.12
C MET A 28 -7.39 -0.49 18.02
N MET A 29 -8.51 -0.03 17.47
CA MET A 29 -9.62 0.53 18.25
C MET A 29 -10.51 -0.53 18.92
N THR A 30 -10.55 -1.77 18.40
CA THR A 30 -11.53 -2.78 18.79
C THR A 30 -10.97 -3.90 19.64
N VAL A 31 -9.69 -4.25 19.49
CA VAL A 31 -9.04 -5.32 20.26
C VAL A 31 -8.09 -4.77 21.33
N PRO A 32 -7.89 -5.51 22.44
CA PRO A 32 -6.91 -5.14 23.46
C PRO A 32 -5.49 -5.05 22.89
N GLN A 33 -4.70 -4.13 23.44
CA GLN A 33 -3.33 -3.85 23.01
C GLN A 33 -2.46 -5.10 22.84
N GLY A 34 -2.46 -6.00 23.82
CA GLY A 34 -1.66 -7.23 23.77
C GLY A 34 -2.06 -8.17 22.62
N THR A 35 -3.33 -8.22 22.24
CA THR A 35 -3.83 -9.03 21.13
C THR A 35 -3.45 -8.41 19.79
N ALA A 36 -3.60 -7.09 19.65
CA ALA A 36 -3.19 -6.37 18.44
C ALA A 36 -1.68 -6.49 18.18
N ILE A 37 -0.84 -6.37 19.23
CA ILE A 37 0.61 -6.57 19.13
C ILE A 37 0.94 -7.97 18.58
N LYS A 38 0.32 -9.02 19.13
CA LYS A 38 0.55 -10.40 18.67
C LYS A 38 0.11 -10.58 17.21
N PHE A 39 -1.01 -9.99 16.83
CA PHE A 39 -1.51 -10.03 15.46
C PHE A 39 -0.53 -9.37 14.48
N PHE A 40 -0.08 -8.14 14.76
CA PHE A 40 0.85 -7.42 13.90
C PHE A 40 2.26 -8.05 13.88
N ASN A 41 2.75 -8.58 15.00
CA ASN A 41 4.00 -9.37 15.03
C ASN A 41 3.88 -10.66 14.19
N SER A 42 2.69 -11.24 14.08
CA SER A 42 2.45 -12.39 13.18
C SER A 42 2.42 -11.98 11.70
N LEU A 43 1.98 -10.75 11.39
CA LEU A 43 2.00 -10.22 10.03
C LEU A 43 3.40 -9.78 9.59
N MET A 44 4.14 -9.14 10.49
CA MET A 44 5.50 -8.65 10.25
C MET A 44 6.51 -9.63 10.82
N HIS A 45 6.76 -10.69 10.06
CA HIS A 45 7.72 -11.72 10.45
C HIS A 45 9.12 -11.09 10.66
N GLY A 46 9.58 -11.06 11.91
CA GLY A 46 10.92 -10.57 12.28
C GLY A 46 11.02 -9.10 12.74
N VAL A 47 9.90 -8.38 12.86
CA VAL A 47 9.87 -7.01 13.42
C VAL A 47 8.97 -6.99 14.65
N ASP A 48 9.51 -6.59 15.80
CA ASP A 48 8.71 -6.41 17.02
C ASP A 48 8.04 -5.03 17.04
N VAL A 49 6.72 -5.03 16.85
CA VAL A 49 5.90 -3.82 16.78
C VAL A 49 5.73 -3.10 18.11
N THR A 50 6.03 -3.74 19.24
CA THR A 50 5.89 -3.13 20.57
C THR A 50 6.70 -1.85 20.71
N THR A 51 7.84 -1.79 20.03
CA THR A 51 8.79 -0.67 20.10
C THR A 51 8.40 0.51 19.21
N ILE A 52 7.52 0.29 18.22
CA ILE A 52 7.18 1.27 17.17
C ILE A 52 5.72 1.74 17.28
N MET A 53 4.80 0.89 17.75
CA MET A 53 3.38 1.24 17.82
C MET A 53 3.11 2.29 18.89
N ARG A 54 2.58 3.43 18.44
CA ARG A 54 2.05 4.49 19.29
C ARG A 54 0.55 4.35 19.43
N TRP A 55 0.08 4.08 20.64
CA TRP A 55 -1.34 3.87 20.95
C TRP A 55 -2.12 5.18 21.08
N ASP A 56 -1.47 6.23 21.60
CA ASP A 56 -2.05 7.56 21.75
C ASP A 56 -1.85 8.40 20.47
N MET A 57 -2.53 7.99 19.39
CA MET A 57 -2.53 8.73 18.13
C MET A 57 -3.82 9.56 18.00
N PRO A 58 -3.73 10.89 17.89
CA PRO A 58 -4.90 11.73 17.69
C PRO A 58 -5.48 11.50 16.29
N LEU A 59 -6.80 11.66 16.16
CA LEU A 59 -7.52 11.45 14.90
C LEU A 59 -6.97 12.31 13.74
N SER A 60 -6.42 13.49 14.03
CA SER A 60 -5.80 14.35 13.03
C SER A 60 -4.58 13.71 12.35
N GLU A 61 -3.71 13.06 13.12
CA GLU A 61 -2.55 12.35 12.59
C GLU A 61 -2.99 11.11 11.79
N THR A 62 -4.05 10.42 12.23
CA THR A 62 -4.63 9.28 11.48
C THR A 62 -5.21 9.70 10.13
N VAL A 63 -5.92 10.84 10.07
CA VAL A 63 -6.44 11.39 8.82
C VAL A 63 -5.30 11.77 7.87
N LEU A 64 -4.26 12.43 8.39
CA LEU A 64 -3.08 12.77 7.61
C LEU A 64 -2.36 11.51 7.09
N GLY A 65 -2.22 10.49 7.94
CA GLY A 65 -1.68 9.18 7.57
C GLY A 65 -2.49 8.50 6.47
N THR A 66 -3.82 8.53 6.57
CA THR A 66 -4.73 7.97 5.56
C THR A 66 -4.54 8.63 4.19
N ILE A 67 -4.48 9.97 4.16
CA ILE A 67 -4.23 10.75 2.93
C ILE A 67 -2.84 10.43 2.37
N GLY A 68 -1.82 10.39 3.23
CA GLY A 68 -0.45 10.06 2.86
C GLY A 68 -0.34 8.66 2.23
N THR A 69 -0.96 7.65 2.86
CA THR A 69 -1.01 6.28 2.33
C THR A 69 -1.73 6.23 0.99
N PHE A 70 -2.81 6.99 0.81
CA PHE A 70 -3.51 7.07 -0.48
C PHE A 70 -2.61 7.63 -1.58
N VAL A 71 -1.96 8.78 -1.34
CA VAL A 71 -1.07 9.43 -2.31
C VAL A 71 0.12 8.52 -2.64
N LEU A 72 0.75 7.92 -1.63
CA LEU A 72 1.85 6.98 -1.85
C LEU A 72 1.40 5.75 -2.64
N GLY A 73 0.28 5.13 -2.27
CA GLY A 73 -0.28 3.99 -3.00
C GLY A 73 -0.58 4.33 -4.45
N TRP A 74 -1.09 5.54 -4.73
CA TRP A 74 -1.30 6.01 -6.08
C TRP A 74 0.00 6.10 -6.88
N LEU A 75 1.01 6.75 -6.30
CA LEU A 75 2.32 6.93 -6.94
C LEU A 75 3.00 5.59 -7.21
N PHE A 76 2.97 4.66 -6.25
CA PHE A 76 3.48 3.30 -6.43
C PHE A 76 2.72 2.54 -7.51
N GLY A 77 1.39 2.61 -7.54
CA GLY A 77 0.60 2.01 -8.61
C GLY A 77 0.93 2.60 -9.97
N ALA A 78 1.01 3.93 -10.07
CA ALA A 78 1.37 4.61 -11.31
C ALA A 78 2.79 4.22 -11.80
N LEU A 79 3.75 4.09 -10.89
CA LEU A 79 5.10 3.61 -11.18
C LEU A 79 5.09 2.19 -11.73
N ILE A 80 4.40 1.26 -11.07
CA ILE A 80 4.29 -0.14 -11.51
C ILE A 80 3.65 -0.22 -12.91
N ALA A 81 2.56 0.51 -13.14
CA ALA A 81 1.91 0.57 -14.45
C ALA A 81 2.84 1.15 -15.54
N GLY A 82 3.62 2.16 -15.19
CA GLY A 82 4.65 2.74 -16.06
C GLY A 82 5.72 1.71 -16.44
N CYS A 83 6.31 1.04 -15.45
CA CYS A 83 7.31 -0.01 -15.65
C CYS A 83 6.76 -1.16 -16.51
N TYR A 84 5.54 -1.65 -16.21
CA TYR A 84 4.87 -2.69 -16.99
C TYR A 84 4.72 -2.30 -18.46
N ASN A 85 4.24 -1.07 -18.72
CA ASN A 85 4.03 -0.58 -20.08
C ASN A 85 5.36 -0.36 -20.84
N CYS A 86 6.43 0.05 -20.14
CA CYS A 86 7.76 0.22 -20.72
C CYS A 86 8.38 -1.14 -21.10
N CYS A 87 8.41 -2.11 -20.19
CA CYS A 87 8.93 -3.45 -20.48
C CYS A 87 8.16 -4.13 -21.62
N ALA A 88 6.83 -3.98 -21.64
CA ALA A 88 6.00 -4.50 -22.73
C ALA A 88 6.23 -3.80 -24.07
N LYS A 89 6.72 -2.55 -24.09
CA LYS A 89 7.12 -1.86 -25.31
C LYS A 89 8.43 -2.41 -25.86
N THR A 90 9.41 -2.67 -24.99
CA THR A 90 10.73 -3.21 -25.36
C THR A 90 10.64 -4.57 -26.04
N VAL A 91 9.85 -5.51 -25.49
CA VAL A 91 9.70 -6.85 -26.07
C VAL A 91 9.14 -6.79 -27.50
N ARG A 92 8.12 -5.96 -27.73
CA ARG A 92 7.53 -5.81 -29.07
C ARG A 92 8.48 -5.20 -30.09
N SER A 93 9.40 -4.32 -29.68
CA SER A 93 10.42 -3.79 -30.59
C SER A 93 11.34 -4.91 -31.05
N ASN A 94 11.86 -5.70 -30.10
CA ASN A 94 12.77 -6.80 -30.39
C ASN A 94 12.15 -7.90 -31.28
N GLU A 95 10.84 -8.15 -31.20
CA GLU A 95 10.14 -9.09 -32.12
C GLU A 95 9.95 -8.52 -33.53
N LEU A 96 9.88 -7.20 -33.70
CA LEU A 96 9.76 -6.57 -35.03
C LEU A 96 11.12 -6.46 -35.74
N ASP A 97 12.20 -6.40 -34.97
CA ASP A 97 13.57 -6.22 -35.45
C ASP A 97 14.31 -7.56 -35.68
N ALA A 98 13.65 -8.71 -35.47
CA ALA A 98 14.18 -10.07 -35.63
C ALA A 98 13.47 -10.84 -36.75
#